data_AF-A0A8J1UC61-F1
#
_entry.id   AF-A0A8J1UC61-F1
#
_cell.length_a   1.000
_cell.length_b   1.000
_cell.length_c   1.000
_cell.angle_alpha   90.00
_cell.angle_beta   90.00
_cell.angle_gamma   90.00
#
_symmetry.space_group_name_H-M   'P 1'
#
loop_
_entity.id
_entity.type
_entity.pdbx_description
1 polymer ?
#
loop_
_entity_poly.entity_id
_entity_poly.type
_entity_poly.pdbx_seq_one_letter_code
_entity_poly.pdbx_strand_id
1 'polypeptide(L)'
;TAKKRPPVGSIRFPAAFQSLAVTKSAIPGLYVPASTSKYLSSLEHSKFIPCNQTRADQFNSANKLSKAAIVKANRAANKARKILRATQDVFDKVGMEFWLTSGTLLGWYRQCGFIAHTTDVDVGTWITEFNPDLEKLLHRPGQPIRITHRYGKPKDGFELVVLGFGIKLDIFFHYKETKYAWISGLRSKTLEKV
;
A
#
# COMPACT_ATOMS: atom_id res chain seq x y z
N THR A 1 -11.42 42.19 31.09
CA THR A 1 -10.43 41.88 30.04
C THR A 1 -10.35 40.38 29.83
N ALA A 2 -11.15 39.85 28.91
CA ALA A 2 -11.21 38.40 28.64
C ALA A 2 -10.00 37.97 27.80
N LYS A 3 -9.15 37.10 28.35
CA LYS A 3 -8.05 36.45 27.60
C LYS A 3 -8.66 35.54 26.53
N LYS A 4 -8.57 35.95 25.27
CA LYS A 4 -8.87 35.10 24.10
C LYS A 4 -7.96 33.88 24.14
N ARG A 5 -8.53 32.68 24.24
CA ARG A 5 -7.81 31.43 23.93
C ARG A 5 -7.33 31.49 22.48
N PRO A 6 -6.11 30.99 22.18
CA PRO A 6 -5.67 30.87 20.80
C PRO A 6 -6.59 29.90 20.05
N PRO A 7 -6.80 30.09 18.73
CA PRO A 7 -7.64 29.20 17.96
C PRO A 7 -6.96 27.83 17.95
N VAL A 8 -7.66 26.82 18.47
CA VAL A 8 -7.29 25.41 18.28
C VAL A 8 -7.28 25.20 16.77
N GLY A 9 -6.08 25.11 16.20
CA GLY A 9 -5.91 24.85 14.78
C GLY A 9 -6.72 23.63 14.41
N SER A 10 -7.65 23.79 13.46
CA SER A 10 -8.42 22.67 12.95
C SER A 10 -7.45 21.65 12.38
N ILE A 11 -7.30 20.49 13.03
CA ILE A 11 -6.60 19.34 12.45
C ILE A 11 -7.41 18.95 11.22
N ARG A 12 -7.00 19.46 10.06
CA ARG A 12 -7.84 19.44 8.84
C ARG A 12 -7.86 18.10 8.11
N PHE A 13 -7.10 17.12 8.58
CA PHE A 13 -7.22 15.71 8.20
C PHE A 13 -6.79 14.85 9.40
N PRO A 14 -7.61 13.89 9.88
CA PRO A 14 -7.13 12.94 10.87
C PRO A 14 -6.01 12.12 10.24
N ALA A 15 -4.82 12.15 10.82
CA ALA A 15 -3.74 11.28 10.43
C ALA A 15 -4.22 9.82 10.49
N ALA A 16 -4.17 9.10 9.37
CA ALA A 16 -4.48 7.68 9.29
C ALA A 16 -3.24 6.88 9.68
N PHE A 17 -3.00 6.77 10.99
CA PHE A 17 -2.05 5.78 11.49
C PHE A 17 -2.67 4.38 11.34
N GLN A 18 -1.93 3.45 10.75
CA GLN A 18 -2.37 2.07 10.56
C GLN A 18 -2.67 1.37 11.89
N SER A 19 -1.85 1.64 12.91
CA SER A 19 -2.19 1.45 14.33
C SER A 19 -1.40 2.45 15.18
N LEU A 20 -2.04 3.08 16.16
CA LEU A 20 -1.37 3.94 17.13
C LEU A 20 -1.32 3.21 18.47
N ALA A 21 -0.28 2.41 18.69
CA ALA A 21 0.00 1.87 20.01
C ALA A 21 0.30 3.03 20.96
N VAL A 22 -0.38 3.08 22.11
CA VAL A 22 -0.18 4.12 23.12
C VAL A 22 0.23 3.52 24.46
N THR A 23 1.01 4.28 25.22
CA THR A 23 1.38 3.98 26.60
C THR A 23 0.95 5.12 27.52
N LYS A 24 0.82 4.84 28.83
CA LYS A 24 0.49 5.87 29.82
C LYS A 24 1.68 6.82 29.99
N SER A 25 1.40 8.11 30.03
CA SER A 25 2.40 9.12 30.38
C SER A 25 2.49 9.30 31.91
N ALA A 26 3.45 10.13 32.35
CA ALA A 26 3.55 10.55 33.74
C ALA A 26 2.35 11.42 34.20
N ILE A 27 1.59 11.99 33.26
CA ILE A 27 0.39 12.78 33.56
C ILE A 27 -0.82 11.84 33.60
N PRO A 28 -1.57 11.78 34.72
CA PRO A 28 -2.76 10.96 34.83
C PRO A 28 -3.77 11.25 33.72
N GLY A 29 -4.22 10.20 33.03
CA GLY A 29 -5.20 10.30 31.94
C GLY A 29 -4.61 10.67 30.57
N LEU A 30 -3.32 10.98 30.47
CA LEU A 30 -2.65 11.24 29.19
C LEU A 30 -1.94 9.99 28.68
N TYR A 31 -2.24 9.63 27.43
CA TYR A 31 -1.61 8.56 26.67
C TYR A 31 -0.71 9.14 25.57
N VAL A 32 0.46 8.55 25.38
CA VAL A 32 1.45 8.97 24.37
C VAL A 32 1.78 7.79 23.45
N PRO A 33 2.25 8.03 22.20
CA PRO A 33 2.68 6.94 21.33
C PRO A 33 3.70 6.03 22.02
N ALA A 34 3.51 4.72 21.93
CA ALA A 34 4.41 3.73 22.52
C ALA A 34 5.83 3.81 21.93
N SER A 35 5.95 4.32 20.69
CA SER A 35 7.21 4.69 20.07
C SER A 35 7.08 6.07 19.42
N THR A 36 7.62 7.09 20.10
CA THR A 36 7.61 8.47 19.61
C THR A 36 8.36 8.62 18.28
N SER A 37 9.48 7.92 18.10
CA SER A 37 10.26 7.98 16.86
C SER A 37 9.48 7.44 15.66
N LYS A 38 8.86 6.25 15.79
CA LYS A 38 8.01 5.66 14.74
C LYS A 38 6.79 6.53 14.46
N TYR A 39 6.18 7.09 15.50
CA TYR A 39 5.06 8.01 15.34
C TYR A 39 5.44 9.23 14.51
N LEU A 40 6.56 9.89 14.86
CA LEU A 40 7.02 11.08 14.15
C LEU A 40 7.43 10.77 12.71
N SER A 41 8.06 9.62 12.44
CA SER A 41 8.40 9.21 11.07
C SER A 41 7.16 8.92 10.23
N SER A 42 6.16 8.23 10.78
CA SER A 42 4.92 7.95 10.06
C SER A 42 4.01 9.17 9.90
N LEU A 43 4.16 10.18 10.75
CA LEU A 43 3.33 11.40 10.71
C LEU A 43 3.44 12.12 9.36
N GLU A 44 4.64 12.16 8.76
CA GLU A 44 4.89 12.81 7.47
C GLU A 44 4.03 12.22 6.34
N HIS A 45 3.82 10.91 6.36
CA HIS A 45 3.08 10.16 5.33
C HIS A 45 1.65 9.77 5.76
N SER A 46 1.23 10.14 6.98
CA SER A 46 -0.03 9.72 7.59
C SER A 46 -1.30 10.36 7.01
N LYS A 47 -1.19 11.16 5.95
CA LYS A 47 -2.36 11.85 5.40
C LYS A 47 -3.35 10.86 4.80
N PHE A 48 -4.53 10.76 5.39
CA PHE A 48 -5.60 9.99 4.78
C PHE A 48 -6.07 10.63 3.48
N ILE A 49 -6.12 9.84 2.40
CA ILE A 49 -6.68 10.25 1.12
C ILE A 49 -7.95 9.40 0.89
N PRO A 50 -9.16 9.95 1.10
CA PRO A 50 -10.38 9.24 0.78
C PRO A 50 -10.52 9.08 -0.73
N CYS A 51 -11.21 8.03 -1.17
CA CYS A 51 -11.60 7.94 -2.56
C CYS A 51 -12.68 8.98 -2.88
N ASN A 52 -12.75 9.44 -4.13
CA ASN A 52 -13.77 10.40 -4.57
C ASN A 52 -15.04 9.64 -4.97
N GLN A 53 -16.01 9.58 -4.05
CA GLN A 53 -17.24 8.82 -4.25
C GLN A 53 -18.08 9.37 -5.42
N THR A 54 -18.20 10.69 -5.55
CA THR A 54 -18.95 11.32 -6.65
C THR A 54 -18.40 10.90 -8.02
N ARG A 55 -17.07 10.91 -8.18
CA ARG A 55 -16.41 10.44 -9.41
C ARG A 55 -16.69 8.95 -9.65
N ALA A 56 -16.56 8.14 -8.61
CA ALA A 56 -16.79 6.70 -8.73
C ALA A 56 -18.24 6.40 -9.13
N ASP A 57 -19.22 7.09 -8.55
CA ASP A 57 -20.64 6.93 -8.87
C ASP A 57 -20.93 7.33 -10.33
N GLN A 58 -20.36 8.44 -10.80
CA GLN A 58 -20.45 8.86 -12.21
C GLN A 58 -19.87 7.80 -13.15
N PHE A 59 -18.66 7.30 -12.85
CA PHE A 59 -18.03 6.27 -13.66
C PHE A 59 -18.85 4.97 -13.69
N ASN A 60 -19.30 4.49 -12.53
CA ASN A 60 -20.07 3.24 -12.42
C ASN A 60 -21.46 3.36 -13.07
N SER A 61 -22.08 4.54 -13.02
CA SER A 61 -23.37 4.79 -13.67
C SER A 61 -23.26 4.77 -15.20
N ALA A 62 -22.16 5.30 -15.74
CA ALA A 62 -21.86 5.29 -17.17
C ALA A 62 -21.37 3.91 -17.67
N ASN A 63 -20.73 3.11 -16.80
CA ASN A 63 -20.11 1.83 -17.14
C ASN A 63 -20.77 0.66 -16.40
N LYS A 64 -22.08 0.48 -16.63
CA LYS A 64 -22.86 -0.57 -15.94
C LYS A 64 -22.33 -1.95 -16.28
N LEU A 65 -21.96 -2.69 -15.24
CA LEU A 65 -21.57 -4.09 -15.34
C LEU A 65 -22.80 -5.00 -15.25
N SER A 66 -22.75 -6.15 -15.93
CA SER A 66 -23.74 -7.20 -15.73
C SER A 66 -23.66 -7.76 -14.30
N LYS A 67 -24.75 -8.36 -13.80
CA LYS A 67 -24.76 -9.00 -12.47
C LYS A 67 -23.62 -10.01 -12.28
N ALA A 68 -23.36 -10.83 -13.29
CA ALA A 68 -22.26 -11.79 -13.28
C ALA A 68 -20.88 -11.11 -13.20
N ALA A 69 -20.69 -10.02 -13.95
CA ALA A 69 -19.45 -9.24 -13.90
C ALA A 69 -19.24 -8.57 -12.54
N ILE A 70 -20.30 -8.07 -11.89
CA ILE A 70 -20.25 -7.51 -10.53
C ILE A 70 -19.78 -8.58 -9.53
N VAL A 71 -20.35 -9.79 -9.58
CA VAL A 71 -19.94 -10.89 -8.69
C VAL A 71 -18.47 -11.24 -8.88
N LYS A 72 -18.01 -11.34 -10.14
CA LYS A 72 -16.60 -11.60 -10.47
C LYS A 72 -15.68 -10.48 -9.96
N ALA A 73 -16.05 -9.23 -10.18
CA ALA A 73 -15.30 -8.06 -9.73
C ALA A 73 -15.19 -8.03 -8.19
N ASN A 74 -16.27 -8.31 -7.47
CA ASN A 74 -16.27 -8.37 -6.00
C ASN A 74 -15.37 -9.49 -5.47
N ARG A 75 -15.36 -10.66 -6.12
CA ARG A 75 -14.44 -11.76 -5.76
C ARG A 75 -12.98 -11.36 -5.99
N ALA A 76 -12.66 -10.75 -7.12
CA ALA A 76 -11.32 -10.26 -7.42
C ALA A 76 -10.88 -9.18 -6.42
N ALA A 77 -11.75 -8.21 -6.13
CA ALA A 77 -11.51 -7.16 -5.14
C ALA A 77 -11.26 -7.73 -3.74
N ASN A 78 -12.00 -8.77 -3.33
CA ASN A 78 -11.77 -9.43 -2.04
C ASN A 78 -10.42 -10.13 -1.96
N LYS A 79 -9.96 -10.79 -3.04
CA LYS A 79 -8.62 -11.37 -3.11
C LYS A 79 -7.54 -10.28 -3.06
N ALA A 80 -7.72 -9.20 -3.83
CA ALA A 80 -6.81 -8.07 -3.88
C ALA A 80 -6.65 -7.40 -2.49
N ARG A 81 -7.76 -7.18 -1.76
CA ARG A 81 -7.71 -6.66 -0.38
C ARG A 81 -6.96 -7.60 0.57
N LYS A 82 -7.13 -8.92 0.43
CA LYS A 82 -6.43 -9.90 1.27
C LYS A 82 -4.92 -9.90 1.01
N ILE A 83 -4.49 -9.91 -0.25
CA ILE A 83 -3.06 -9.88 -0.58
C ILE A 83 -2.41 -8.55 -0.19
N LEU A 84 -3.09 -7.41 -0.37
CA LEU A 84 -2.60 -6.11 0.09
C LEU A 84 -2.40 -6.07 1.61
N ARG A 85 -3.37 -6.56 2.38
CA ARG A 85 -3.25 -6.65 3.86
C ARG A 85 -2.10 -7.55 4.28
N ALA A 86 -1.99 -8.75 3.71
CA ALA A 86 -0.89 -9.65 4.03
C ALA A 86 0.48 -9.08 3.62
N THR A 87 0.53 -8.31 2.52
CA THR A 87 1.75 -7.62 2.08
C THR A 87 2.12 -6.53 3.09
N GLN A 88 1.16 -5.73 3.54
CA GLN A 88 1.34 -4.75 4.60
C GLN A 88 1.89 -5.38 5.89
N ASP A 89 1.32 -6.49 6.35
CA ASP A 89 1.78 -7.20 7.55
C ASP A 89 3.24 -7.67 7.45
N VAL A 90 3.73 -7.94 6.23
CA VAL A 90 5.13 -8.31 5.98
C VAL A 90 6.01 -7.06 5.92
N PHE A 91 5.59 -6.02 5.20
CA PHE A 91 6.30 -4.75 5.07
C PHE A 91 6.50 -4.07 6.42
N ASP A 92 5.48 -4.09 7.30
CA ASP A 92 5.55 -3.55 8.66
C ASP A 92 6.66 -4.20 9.51
N LYS A 93 6.93 -5.50 9.29
CA LYS A 93 7.97 -6.24 10.03
C LYS A 93 9.39 -5.86 9.61
N VAL A 94 9.56 -5.36 8.38
CA VAL A 94 10.85 -4.92 7.84
C VAL A 94 11.01 -3.41 7.76
N GLY A 95 9.99 -2.66 8.21
CA GLY A 95 10.01 -1.19 8.23
C GLY A 95 9.94 -0.57 6.84
N MET A 96 9.26 -1.23 5.91
CA MET A 96 9.06 -0.74 4.55
C MET A 96 7.64 -0.22 4.37
N GLU A 97 7.46 0.74 3.47
CA GLU A 97 6.15 1.22 3.05
C GLU A 97 5.93 0.95 1.55
N PHE A 98 4.67 0.92 1.12
CA PHE A 98 4.33 0.85 -0.29
C PHE A 98 3.12 1.73 -0.61
N TRP A 99 2.97 2.06 -1.89
CA TRP A 99 1.80 2.75 -2.42
C TRP A 99 1.17 1.93 -3.55
N LEU A 100 -0.10 2.21 -3.86
CA LEU A 100 -0.76 1.64 -5.03
C LEU A 100 -0.18 2.26 -6.30
N THR A 101 0.08 1.45 -7.32
CA THR A 101 0.55 1.93 -8.63
C THR A 101 -0.28 1.35 -9.78
N SER A 102 0.01 1.76 -11.02
CA SER A 102 -0.53 1.17 -12.25
C SER A 102 -2.06 0.98 -12.25
N GLY A 103 -2.56 -0.20 -12.67
CA GLY A 103 -3.98 -0.49 -12.78
C GLY A 103 -4.68 -0.51 -11.42
N THR A 104 -3.95 -0.84 -10.37
CA THR A 104 -4.45 -0.85 -9.00
C THR A 104 -4.76 0.55 -8.50
N LEU A 105 -3.83 1.50 -8.70
CA LEU A 105 -4.05 2.92 -8.38
C LEU A 105 -5.19 3.52 -9.22
N LEU A 106 -5.25 3.20 -10.51
CA LEU A 106 -6.30 3.67 -11.40
C LEU A 106 -7.68 3.18 -10.94
N GLY A 107 -7.81 1.92 -10.54
CA GLY A 107 -9.04 1.37 -9.99
C GLY A 107 -9.53 2.17 -8.77
N TRP A 108 -8.62 2.43 -7.82
CA TRP A 108 -8.93 3.21 -6.62
C TRP A 108 -9.36 4.64 -7.00
N TYR A 109 -8.58 5.32 -7.86
CA TYR A 109 -8.80 6.72 -8.23
C TYR A 109 -10.10 6.94 -9.03
N ARG A 110 -10.41 6.01 -9.94
CA ARG A 110 -11.51 6.13 -10.91
C ARG A 110 -12.85 5.63 -10.36
N GLN A 111 -12.83 4.52 -9.63
CA GLN A 111 -14.04 3.77 -9.28
C GLN A 111 -14.07 3.27 -7.82
N CYS A 112 -13.25 3.86 -6.93
CA CYS A 112 -13.17 3.49 -5.50
C CYS A 112 -13.00 1.97 -5.28
N GLY A 113 -12.32 1.27 -6.17
CA GLY A 113 -12.28 -0.19 -6.17
C GLY A 113 -11.17 -0.77 -7.03
N PHE A 114 -11.35 -2.01 -7.47
CA PHE A 114 -10.45 -2.66 -8.41
C PHE A 114 -11.10 -2.74 -9.78
N ILE A 115 -10.28 -2.71 -10.83
CA ILE A 115 -10.77 -2.89 -12.20
C ILE A 115 -11.30 -4.32 -12.33
N ALA A 116 -12.54 -4.48 -12.81
CA ALA A 116 -13.30 -5.73 -12.75
C ALA A 116 -12.62 -6.96 -13.39
N HIS A 117 -11.73 -6.71 -14.35
CA HIS A 117 -11.01 -7.72 -15.12
C HIS A 117 -9.51 -7.73 -14.83
N THR A 118 -9.04 -7.05 -13.77
CA THR A 118 -7.63 -7.12 -13.37
C THR A 118 -7.25 -8.56 -12.98
N THR A 119 -6.08 -8.99 -13.40
CA THR A 119 -5.52 -10.31 -13.09
C THR A 119 -4.56 -10.28 -11.91
N ASP A 120 -4.14 -9.08 -11.53
CA ASP A 120 -3.09 -8.79 -10.57
C ASP A 120 -3.35 -7.49 -9.79
N VAL A 121 -2.48 -7.29 -8.81
CA VAL A 121 -2.38 -6.10 -7.96
C VAL A 121 -0.98 -5.53 -8.14
N ASP A 122 -0.86 -4.21 -8.22
CA ASP A 122 0.41 -3.51 -8.41
C ASP A 122 0.66 -2.59 -7.22
N VAL A 123 1.83 -2.72 -6.60
CA VAL A 123 2.31 -1.78 -5.59
C VAL A 123 3.70 -1.27 -5.95
N GLY A 124 3.99 -0.04 -5.54
CA GLY A 124 5.29 0.58 -5.67
C GLY A 124 5.94 0.76 -4.29
N THR A 125 7.26 0.67 -4.22
CA THR A 125 8.05 1.01 -3.03
C THR A 125 9.38 1.64 -3.45
N TRP A 126 10.06 2.35 -2.55
CA TRP A 126 11.37 2.92 -2.85
C TRP A 126 12.46 1.87 -2.74
N ILE A 127 13.35 1.82 -3.73
CA ILE A 127 14.50 0.92 -3.65
C ILE A 127 15.46 1.26 -2.50
N THR A 128 15.51 2.54 -2.10
CA THR A 128 16.30 3.01 -0.96
C THR A 128 15.81 2.47 0.37
N GLU A 129 14.57 1.98 0.42
CA GLU A 129 13.98 1.35 1.61
C GLU A 129 14.04 -0.19 1.53
N PHE A 130 14.59 -0.77 0.46
CA PHE A 130 14.63 -2.21 0.30
C PHE A 130 15.40 -2.89 1.43
N ASN A 131 14.68 -3.72 2.18
CA ASN A 131 15.24 -4.58 3.21
C ASN A 131 15.32 -6.02 2.70
N PRO A 132 16.52 -6.63 2.60
CA PRO A 132 16.67 -8.02 2.14
C PRO A 132 15.92 -9.07 2.98
N ASP A 133 15.57 -8.75 4.23
CA ASP A 133 14.75 -9.64 5.06
C ASP A 133 13.30 -9.76 4.55
N LEU A 134 12.85 -8.87 3.67
CA LEU A 134 11.55 -8.98 3.00
C LEU A 134 11.40 -10.33 2.29
N GLU A 135 12.39 -10.72 1.49
CA GLU A 135 12.38 -11.99 0.77
C GLU A 135 12.42 -13.17 1.75
N LYS A 136 13.17 -13.06 2.86
CA LYS A 136 13.20 -14.10 3.89
C LYS A 136 11.83 -14.27 4.55
N LEU A 137 11.13 -13.17 4.85
CA LEU A 137 9.79 -13.20 5.43
C LEU A 137 8.76 -13.82 4.48
N LEU A 138 8.85 -13.52 3.18
CA LEU A 138 7.96 -14.05 2.15
C LEU A 138 8.20 -15.55 1.87
N HIS A 139 9.38 -16.08 2.19
CA HIS A 139 9.69 -17.51 2.10
C HIS A 139 9.32 -18.33 3.34
N ARG A 140 8.92 -17.69 4.45
CA ARG A 140 8.65 -18.42 5.69
C ARG A 140 7.48 -19.41 5.52
N PRO A 141 7.63 -20.67 5.94
CA PRO A 141 6.53 -21.63 5.96
C PRO A 141 5.33 -21.09 6.72
N GLY A 142 4.13 -21.39 6.23
CA GLY A 142 2.87 -20.96 6.85
C GLY A 142 2.43 -19.53 6.51
N GLN A 143 3.21 -18.76 5.75
CA GLN A 143 2.75 -17.46 5.26
C GLN A 143 1.64 -17.61 4.22
N PRO A 144 0.62 -16.73 4.23
CA PRO A 144 -0.50 -16.77 3.28
C PRO A 144 -0.14 -16.24 1.90
N ILE A 145 1.02 -15.58 1.78
CA ILE A 145 1.60 -15.03 0.55
C ILE A 145 3.04 -15.49 0.44
N ARG A 146 3.52 -15.67 -0.79
CA ARG A 146 4.91 -16.05 -1.06
C ARG A 146 5.42 -15.38 -2.32
N ILE A 147 6.72 -15.10 -2.37
CA ILE A 147 7.39 -14.75 -3.62
C ILE A 147 7.39 -15.95 -4.58
N THR A 148 7.31 -15.66 -5.87
CA THR A 148 7.31 -16.69 -6.94
C THR A 148 8.29 -16.36 -8.05
N HIS A 149 8.51 -15.07 -8.31
CA HIS A 149 9.46 -14.61 -9.30
C HIS A 149 10.15 -13.36 -8.79
N ARG A 150 11.36 -13.19 -9.29
CA ARG A 150 12.19 -12.02 -9.11
C ARG A 150 12.69 -11.57 -10.48
N TYR A 151 12.65 -10.27 -10.72
CA TYR A 151 13.27 -9.67 -11.89
C TYR A 151 14.33 -8.67 -11.48
N GLY A 152 15.40 -8.63 -12.26
CA GLY A 152 16.49 -7.67 -12.06
C GLY A 152 17.22 -7.84 -10.73
N LYS A 153 17.90 -6.77 -10.32
CA LYS A 153 18.67 -6.70 -9.06
C LYS A 153 18.33 -5.38 -8.36
N PRO A 154 18.54 -5.27 -7.03
CA PRO A 154 18.31 -4.01 -6.33
C PRO A 154 18.98 -2.79 -6.97
N LYS A 155 20.16 -2.97 -7.59
CA LYS A 155 20.88 -1.90 -8.31
C LYS A 155 20.42 -1.66 -9.75
N ASP A 156 19.53 -2.49 -10.28
CA ASP A 156 19.15 -2.51 -11.70
C ASP A 156 17.78 -3.20 -11.90
N GLY A 157 16.72 -2.39 -11.91
CA GLY A 157 15.39 -2.79 -12.35
C GLY A 157 14.74 -3.90 -11.54
N PHE A 158 14.74 -3.76 -10.22
CA PHE A 158 14.22 -4.76 -9.31
C PHE A 158 12.69 -4.83 -9.28
N GLU A 159 12.16 -6.05 -9.31
CA GLU A 159 10.73 -6.34 -9.15
C GLU A 159 10.55 -7.69 -8.47
N LEU A 160 9.56 -7.79 -7.57
CA LEU A 160 9.18 -9.05 -6.92
C LEU A 160 7.73 -9.39 -7.25
N VAL A 161 7.49 -10.65 -7.60
CA VAL A 161 6.14 -11.18 -7.85
C VAL A 161 5.72 -12.06 -6.69
N VAL A 162 4.64 -11.67 -6.03
CA VAL A 162 4.05 -12.35 -4.89
C VAL A 162 2.74 -13.02 -5.29
N LEU A 163 2.51 -14.23 -4.82
CA LEU A 163 1.27 -14.98 -5.02
C LEU A 163 0.63 -15.31 -3.68
N GLY A 164 -0.68 -15.07 -3.59
CA GLY A 164 -1.47 -15.44 -2.42
C GLY A 164 -2.95 -15.27 -2.68
N PHE A 165 -3.79 -16.01 -1.96
CA PHE A 165 -5.27 -15.96 -2.10
C PHE A 165 -5.79 -16.15 -3.54
N GLY A 166 -4.99 -16.78 -4.42
CA GLY A 166 -5.31 -16.98 -5.84
C GLY A 166 -5.35 -15.69 -6.66
N ILE A 167 -4.49 -14.72 -6.35
CA ILE A 167 -4.19 -13.52 -7.15
C ILE A 167 -2.68 -13.20 -7.07
N LYS A 168 -2.12 -12.64 -8.15
CA LYS A 168 -0.74 -12.16 -8.21
C LYS A 168 -0.66 -10.71 -7.70
N LEU A 169 0.42 -10.35 -7.04
CA LEU A 169 0.79 -8.98 -6.70
C LEU A 169 2.23 -8.71 -7.16
N ASP A 170 2.42 -7.66 -7.95
CA ASP A 170 3.71 -7.20 -8.43
C ASP A 170 4.19 -6.02 -7.58
N ILE A 171 5.42 -6.12 -7.06
CA ILE A 171 6.09 -5.08 -6.27
C ILE A 171 7.14 -4.42 -7.15
N PHE A 172 6.84 -3.20 -7.59
CA PHE A 172 7.76 -2.39 -8.40
C PHE A 172 8.64 -1.54 -7.51
N PHE A 173 9.96 -1.63 -7.68
CA PHE A 173 10.90 -0.78 -6.96
C PHE A 173 11.21 0.48 -7.77
N HIS A 174 10.95 1.63 -7.17
CA HIS A 174 11.17 2.94 -7.76
C HIS A 174 12.55 3.48 -7.39
N TYR A 175 13.24 4.00 -8.40
CA TYR A 175 14.55 4.61 -8.30
C TYR A 175 14.37 6.12 -8.41
N LYS A 176 14.77 6.85 -7.37
CA LYS A 176 14.60 8.31 -7.29
C LYS A 176 15.82 9.01 -7.88
N GLU A 177 15.57 9.90 -8.82
CA GLU A 177 16.53 10.88 -9.32
C GLU A 177 16.17 12.27 -8.78
N THR A 178 16.99 13.28 -9.10
CA THR A 178 16.77 14.66 -8.62
C THR A 178 15.41 15.24 -9.03
N LYS A 179 14.88 14.88 -10.21
CA LYS A 179 13.66 15.50 -10.77
C LYS A 179 12.53 14.51 -11.10
N TYR A 180 12.82 13.21 -11.08
CA TYR A 180 11.88 12.19 -11.47
C TYR A 180 12.17 10.89 -10.71
N ALA A 181 11.24 9.95 -10.78
CA ALA A 181 11.50 8.58 -10.38
C ALA A 181 11.23 7.67 -11.57
N TRP A 182 11.93 6.55 -11.64
CA TRP A 182 11.76 5.57 -12.69
C TRP A 182 11.61 4.17 -12.11
N ILE A 183 10.90 3.33 -12.84
CA ILE A 183 10.86 1.87 -12.66
C ILE A 183 11.42 1.25 -13.94
N SER A 184 12.05 0.10 -13.83
CA SER A 184 12.52 -0.60 -15.03
C SER A 184 11.35 -1.31 -15.72
N GLY A 185 11.44 -1.44 -17.05
CA GLY A 185 10.55 -2.31 -17.81
C GLY A 185 11.05 -3.75 -17.80
N LEU A 186 10.14 -4.71 -17.70
CA LEU A 186 10.46 -6.14 -17.75
C LEU A 186 11.22 -6.50 -19.04
N ARG A 187 12.45 -7.02 -18.90
CA ARG A 187 13.09 -7.83 -19.95
C ARG A 187 12.93 -9.29 -19.56
N SER A 188 12.26 -10.09 -20.39
CA SER A 188 12.06 -11.53 -20.15
C SER A 188 13.34 -12.34 -19.87
N LYS A 189 14.51 -11.82 -20.28
CA LYS A 189 15.83 -12.43 -20.06
C LYS A 189 16.35 -12.33 -18.61
N THR A 190 15.73 -11.52 -17.74
CA THR A 190 16.16 -11.32 -16.35
C THR A 190 15.23 -12.00 -15.34
N LEU A 191 14.41 -12.96 -15.77
CA LEU A 191 13.51 -13.71 -14.93
C LEU A 191 14.26 -14.76 -14.12
N GLU A 192 14.13 -14.68 -12.79
CA GLU A 192 14.54 -15.73 -11.86
C GLU A 192 13.29 -16.27 -11.17
N LYS A 193 13.01 -17.57 -11.34
CA LYS A 193 11.96 -18.25 -10.58
C LYS A 193 12.50 -18.56 -9.19
N VAL A 194 11.73 -18.21 -8.17
CA VAL A 194 12.14 -18.31 -6.76
C VAL A 194 11.31 -19.37 -6.04
#